data_AF-A0AAV7IZZ8-F1
#
_entry.id   AF-A0AAV7IZZ8-F1
#
_cell.length_a   1.000
_cell.length_b   1.000
_cell.length_c   1.000
_cell.angle_alpha   90.00
_cell.angle_beta   90.00
_cell.angle_gamma   90.00
#
_symmetry.space_group_name_H-M   'P 1'
#
loop_
_entity.id
_entity.type
_entity.pdbx_description
1 polymer ?
#
loop_
_entity_poly.entity_id
_entity_poly.type
_entity_poly.pdbx_seq_one_letter_code
_entity_poly.pdbx_strand_id
1 'polypeptide(L)' 'MRECISVHVGQAGVQIGNACWELYCLEHGIQPDGQMPSDKMLGGGDDSFNTFFSETGAGKHVPRAVFVDLEPTVV' A
#
# COMPACT_ATOMS: atom_id res chain seq x y z
N MET A 1 0.79 7.83 -16.06
CA MET A 1 0.43 7.49 -14.67
C MET A 1 0.84 8.64 -13.78
N ARG A 2 0.05 9.00 -12.77
CA ARG A 2 0.39 10.05 -11.80
C ARG A 2 0.44 9.38 -10.44
N GLU A 3 1.54 9.54 -9.73
CA GLU A 3 1.71 8.94 -8.42
C GLU A 3 1.09 9.81 -7.32
N CYS A 4 0.58 9.15 -6.28
CA CYS A 4 0.10 9.77 -5.05
C CYS A 4 0.93 9.25 -3.88
N ILE A 5 1.34 10.16 -2.99
CA ILE A 5 2.02 9.82 -1.74
C ILE A 5 1.05 10.09 -0.59
N SER A 6 0.77 9.07 0.22
CA SER A 6 -0.03 9.20 1.45
C SER A 6 0.89 9.50 2.62
N VAL A 7 0.65 10.60 3.34
CA VAL A 7 1.41 10.96 4.54
C VAL A 7 0.49 10.90 5.75
N HIS A 8 0.83 10.02 6.70
CA HIS A 8 0.07 9.73 7.91
C HIS A 8 0.84 10.26 9.11
N VAL A 9 0.28 11.24 9.83
CA VAL A 9 1.00 11.96 10.90
C VAL A 9 0.27 11.83 12.24
N GLY A 10 1.03 11.47 13.27
CA GLY A 10 0.57 11.29 14.65
C GLY A 10 -0.26 10.01 14.84
N GLN A 11 -0.48 9.64 16.10
CA GLN A 11 -1.15 8.40 16.48
C GLN A 11 -2.43 8.09 15.69
N ALA A 12 -3.36 9.06 15.60
CA ALA A 12 -4.61 8.86 14.88
C ALA A 12 -4.39 8.64 13.37
N GLY A 13 -3.50 9.43 12.76
CA GLY A 13 -3.18 9.31 11.34
C GLY A 13 -2.54 7.95 11.02
N VAL A 14 -1.62 7.49 11.86
CA VAL A 14 -0.95 6.19 11.67
C VAL A 14 -1.94 5.02 11.78
N GLN A 15 -2.83 5.03 12.79
CA GLN A 15 -3.83 3.97 12.95
C GLN A 15 -4.83 3.92 11.80
N ILE A 16 -5.30 5.08 11.35
CA ILE A 16 -6.19 5.17 10.17
C ILE A 16 -5.42 4.69 8.92
N GLY A 17 -4.18 5.13 8.74
CA GLY A 17 -3.34 4.73 7.64
C GLY A 17 -3.16 3.21 7.55
N ASN A 18 -2.91 2.54 8.68
CA ASN A 18 -2.82 1.08 8.73
C ASN A 18 -4.11 0.40 8.27
N ALA A 19 -5.27 0.82 8.77
CA ALA A 19 -6.56 0.27 8.35
C ALA A 19 -6.84 0.52 6.85
N CYS A 20 -6.52 1.71 6.35
CA CYS A 20 -6.67 2.03 4.94
C CYS A 20 -5.78 1.17 4.04
N TRP A 21 -4.51 0.97 4.40
CA TRP A 21 -3.59 0.16 3.59
C TRP A 21 -3.89 -1.33 3.68
N GLU A 22 -4.41 -1.83 4.81
CA GLU A 22 -4.95 -3.18 4.89
C GLU A 22 -6.10 -3.37 3.88
N LEU A 23 -7.04 -2.42 3.84
CA LEU A 23 -8.14 -2.46 2.89
C LEU A 23 -7.65 -2.39 1.42
N TYR A 24 -6.71 -1.49 1.10
CA TYR A 24 -6.15 -1.39 -0.25
C TYR A 24 -5.46 -2.69 -0.68
N CYS A 25 -4.71 -3.33 0.22
CA CYS A 25 -4.11 -4.63 -0.07
C CYS A 25 -5.18 -5.70 -0.35
N LEU A 26 -6.27 -5.74 0.42
CA LEU A 26 -7.37 -6.68 0.19
C LEU A 26 -8.08 -6.42 -1.16
N GLU A 27 -8.42 -5.16 -1.46
CA GLU A 27 -9.09 -4.76 -2.70
C GLU A 27 -8.26 -5.11 -3.95
N HIS A 28 -6.94 -4.90 -3.88
CA HIS A 28 -6.03 -5.20 -4.98
C HIS A 28 -5.46 -6.62 -4.95
N GLY A 29 -5.79 -7.42 -3.94
CA GLY A 29 -5.28 -8.79 -3.81
C GLY A 29 -3.78 -8.89 -3.54
N ILE A 30 -3.21 -7.85 -2.93
CA ILE A 30 -1.83 -7.81 -2.45
C ILE A 30 -1.79 -8.48 -1.08
N GLN A 31 -0.92 -9.47 -0.92
CA GLN A 31 -0.71 -10.17 0.34
C GLN A 31 0.06 -9.30 1.34
N PRO A 32 0.06 -9.63 2.65
CA PRO A 32 0.80 -8.88 3.66
C PRO A 32 2.32 -8.81 3.41
N ASP A 33 2.89 -9.76 2.67
CA ASP A 33 4.30 -9.74 2.26
C ASP A 33 4.57 -8.82 1.05
N GLY A 34 3.50 -8.29 0.44
CA GLY A 34 3.49 -7.44 -0.75
C GLY A 34 3.42 -8.20 -2.07
N GLN A 35 3.28 -9.53 -2.05
CA GLN A 35 3.13 -10.33 -3.27
C GLN A 35 1.69 -10.28 -3.78
N MET A 36 1.53 -10.26 -5.09
CA MET A 36 0.22 -10.43 -5.75
C MET A 36 0.22 -11.78 -6.48
N PRO A 37 -0.67 -12.73 -6.14
CA PRO A 37 -0.75 -14.01 -6.83
C PRO A 37 -0.96 -13.86 -8.34
N SER A 38 -0.26 -14.68 -9.13
CA SER A 38 -0.31 -14.72 -10.59
C SER A 38 -1.73 -14.84 -11.16
N ASP A 39 -2.62 -15.50 -10.42
CA ASP A 39 -3.99 -15.78 -10.85
C ASP A 39 -4.86 -14.52 -10.89
N LYS A 40 -4.43 -13.45 -10.20
CA LYS A 40 -5.06 -12.12 -10.25
C LYS A 40 -4.43 -11.17 -11.29
N MET A 41 -3.23 -11.48 -11.79
CA MET A 41 -2.58 -10.69 -12.85
C MET A 41 -3.13 -10.99 -14.25
N LEU A 42 -3.82 -12.12 -14.42
CA LEU A 42 -4.36 -12.59 -15.72
C LEU A 42 -5.56 -11.78 -16.24
N GLY A 43 -6.06 -10.83 -15.46
CA GLY A 43 -7.28 -10.08 -15.76
C GLY A 43 -7.09 -8.71 -16.38
N GLY A 44 -6.00 -8.42 -17.12
CA GLY A 44 -5.86 -7.19 -17.93
C GLY A 44 -6.32 -5.89 -17.24
N GLY A 45 -6.12 -5.82 -15.93
CA GLY A 45 -6.96 -5.04 -15.03
C GLY A 45 -6.19 -3.85 -14.51
N ASP A 46 -6.46 -2.70 -15.13
CA ASP A 46 -6.15 -1.34 -14.70
C ASP A 46 -4.96 -1.20 -13.74
N ASP A 47 -3.78 -0.87 -14.30
CA ASP A 47 -2.57 -0.47 -13.58
C ASP A 47 -2.78 0.79 -12.70
N SER A 48 -4.01 1.28 -12.53
CA SER A 48 -4.35 2.45 -11.73
C SER A 48 -3.90 2.33 -10.27
N PHE A 49 -3.78 1.12 -9.71
CA PHE A 49 -3.23 0.92 -8.36
C PHE A 49 -1.74 1.28 -8.25
N ASN A 50 -0.98 1.29 -9.35
CA ASN A 50 0.41 1.77 -9.36
C ASN A 50 0.52 3.28 -9.05
N THR A 51 -0.61 4.01 -9.06
CA THR A 51 -0.73 5.35 -8.47
C THR A 51 -0.35 5.34 -6.98
N PHE A 52 -0.73 4.29 -6.25
CA PHE A 52 -0.56 4.15 -4.80
C PHE A 52 0.53 3.16 -4.40
N PHE A 53 0.87 2.20 -5.27
CA PHE A 53 1.93 1.22 -5.04
C PHE A 53 3.10 1.41 -6.00
N SER A 54 4.30 1.10 -5.55
CA SER A 54 5.47 0.88 -6.42
C SER A 54 5.82 -0.60 -6.46
N GLU A 55 6.21 -1.10 -7.61
CA GLU A 55 6.68 -2.48 -7.76
C GLU A 55 8.21 -2.55 -7.67
N THR A 56 8.72 -3.53 -6.93
CA THR A 56 10.16 -3.85 -6.90
C THR A 56 10.50 -4.90 -7.96
N GLY A 57 11.78 -5.04 -8.30
CA GLY A 57 12.22 -6.10 -9.23
C GLY A 57 11.96 -7.55 -8.77
N ALA A 58 11.54 -7.75 -7.51
CA ALA A 58 11.14 -9.04 -6.96
C ALA A 58 9.60 -9.27 -6.97
N GLY A 59 8.85 -8.42 -7.67
CA GLY A 59 7.38 -8.49 -7.76
C GLY A 59 6.63 -7.97 -6.53
N LYS A 60 7.34 -7.40 -5.55
CA LYS A 60 6.72 -6.85 -4.35
C LYS A 60 6.07 -5.49 -4.64
N HIS A 61 4.81 -5.34 -4.27
CA HIS A 61 4.06 -4.09 -4.27
C HIS A 61 4.25 -3.38 -2.93
N VAL A 62 4.78 -2.17 -2.98
CA VAL A 62 5.15 -1.36 -1.82
C VAL A 62 4.27 -0.11 -1.78
N PRO A 63 3.54 0.16 -0.68
CA PRO A 63 2.77 1.39 -0.51
C PRO A 63 3.64 2.64 -0.68
N ARG A 64 3.14 3.64 -1.41
CA ARG A 64 3.70 4.99 -1.46
C ARG A 64 3.22 5.77 -0.24
N ALA A 65 3.63 5.32 0.94
CA ALA A 65 3.18 5.85 2.23
C ALA A 65 4.34 6.27 3.12
N VAL A 66 4.15 7.35 3.87
CA VAL A 66 5.04 7.77 4.94
C VAL A 66 4.23 7.86 6.23
N PHE A 67 4.72 7.20 7.28
CA PHE A 67 4.16 7.25 8.62
C PHE A 67 5.11 7.99 9.53
N VAL A 68 4.59 8.99 10.25
CA VAL A 68 5.39 9.84 11.15
C VAL A 68 4.66 9.97 12.47
N ASP A 69 5.33 9.57 13.55
CA ASP A 69 4.89 9.85 14.92
C ASP A 69 6.09 10.32 15.75
N LEU A 70 5.84 11.15 16.75
CA LEU A 70 6.86 11.60 17.71
C LEU A 70 6.98 10.63 18.90
N GLU A 71 6.07 9.66 19.00
CA GLU A 71 6.09 8.60 20.00
C GLU A 71 6.18 7.21 19.31
N PRO A 72 7.03 6.30 19.80
CA PRO A 72 7.32 5.02 19.13
C PRO A 72 6.25 3.95 19.32
N THR A 73 5.16 4.25 20.03
CA THR A 73 4.15 3.25 20.45
C THR A 73 3.19 2.86 19.33
N VAL A 74 3.16 3.61 18.22
CA VAL A 74 2.13 3.49 17.17
C VAL A 74 2.70 3.15 15.79
N VAL A 75 3.99 3.42 15.53
CA VAL A 75 4.68 3.15 14.24
C VAL A 75 5.40 1.82 14.25
#